data_AF-A0A6A7AAL2-F1
#
_entry.id   AF-A0A6A7AAL2-F1
#
_cell.length_a   1.000
_cell.length_b   1.000
_cell.length_c   1.000
_cell.angle_alpha   90.00
_cell.angle_beta   90.00
_cell.angle_gamma   90.00
#
_symmetry.space_group_name_H-M   'P 1'
#
loop_
_entity.id
_entity.type
_entity.pdbx_description
1 polymer ?
#
loop_
_entity_poly.entity_id
_entity_poly.type
_entity_poly.pdbx_seq_one_letter_code
_entity_poly.pdbx_strand_id
1 'polypeptide(L)'
;MAKEKNYNPVQDHKKQEKQKQIKKQKATLQAQRNEKLARRNPNRIQRDIDSLKESEESGGLRPHERQRLSELEKDLAAVNKAREALGDKAPQFKPERRHEDSGDRGGRGGHRGGRGGVLGKRTRDGQRKEDDSSDTDADVRDIPMPRDTPPPIPRQRGRPAQGEDEPAEAPEPKKAQIVYEAAPQVRDFLKEATKFMPTAVANKMKLAKGEGRLLEPEEFDKLKEEGYMQKKKPVEDTPIQETDEELEAFLRDQGTSVMVEAEQAAEAAVQEAEYEMMAAEVAGDMGSVATEAAVAENKLRHVEMEEVEDEDL
;
A
#
# COMPACT_ATOMS: atom_id res chain seq x y z
N MET A 1 25.10 -44.83 3.63
CA MET A 1 25.96 -44.29 2.56
C MET A 1 25.25 -43.11 1.93
N ALA A 2 25.81 -41.91 2.03
CA ALA A 2 25.18 -40.71 1.50
C ALA A 2 25.10 -40.82 -0.02
N LYS A 3 23.88 -40.81 -0.58
CA LYS A 3 23.65 -40.81 -2.02
C LYS A 3 24.40 -39.61 -2.61
N GLU A 4 25.43 -39.90 -3.40
CA GLU A 4 26.19 -38.89 -4.13
C GLU A 4 25.19 -38.06 -4.92
N LYS A 5 25.08 -36.78 -4.58
CA LYS A 5 24.20 -35.85 -5.29
C LYS A 5 24.65 -35.90 -6.75
N ASN A 6 23.76 -36.30 -7.64
CA ASN A 6 23.99 -36.28 -9.09
C ASN A 6 24.49 -34.89 -9.48
N TYR A 7 25.82 -34.76 -9.62
CA TYR A 7 26.52 -33.53 -9.95
C TYR A 7 26.36 -33.35 -11.45
N ASN A 8 25.41 -32.51 -11.85
CA ASN A 8 25.27 -32.13 -13.24
C ASN A 8 26.15 -30.89 -13.50
N PRO A 9 27.33 -31.05 -14.14
CA PRO A 9 28.30 -29.97 -14.28
C PRO A 9 27.72 -28.75 -15.04
N VAL A 10 26.78 -28.99 -15.96
CA VAL A 10 26.11 -27.93 -16.72
C VAL A 10 25.18 -27.11 -15.83
N GLN A 11 24.45 -27.75 -14.93
CA GLN A 11 23.57 -27.05 -13.99
C GLN A 11 24.37 -26.26 -12.96
N ASP A 12 25.50 -26.78 -12.51
CA ASP A 12 26.34 -26.09 -11.53
C ASP A 12 27.06 -24.89 -12.16
N HIS A 13 27.47 -24.97 -13.43
CA HIS A 13 27.93 -23.81 -14.17
C HIS A 13 26.85 -22.72 -14.25
N LYS A 14 25.62 -23.05 -14.64
CA LYS A 14 24.49 -22.10 -14.71
C LYS A 14 24.16 -21.49 -13.33
N LYS A 15 24.21 -22.28 -12.25
CA LYS A 15 24.03 -21.77 -10.88
C LYS A 15 25.14 -20.82 -10.49
N GLN A 16 26.40 -21.14 -10.79
CA GLN A 16 27.52 -20.25 -10.53
C GLN A 16 27.42 -18.95 -11.32
N GLU A 17 27.02 -18.99 -12.59
CA GLU A 17 26.75 -17.79 -13.40
C GLU A 17 25.63 -16.95 -12.81
N LYS A 18 24.51 -17.56 -12.43
CA LYS A 18 23.40 -16.86 -11.78
C LYS A 18 23.82 -16.26 -10.44
N GLN A 19 24.60 -16.97 -9.64
CA GLN A 19 25.16 -16.43 -8.39
C GLN A 19 26.11 -15.26 -8.64
N LYS A 20 26.98 -15.35 -9.66
CA LYS A 20 27.85 -14.24 -10.08
C LYS A 20 27.02 -13.04 -10.53
N GLN A 21 25.96 -13.26 -11.32
CA GLN A 21 25.04 -12.21 -11.75
C GLN A 21 24.33 -11.55 -10.56
N ILE A 22 23.80 -12.33 -9.61
CA ILE A 22 23.16 -11.81 -8.40
C ILE A 22 24.17 -11.02 -7.55
N LYS A 23 25.41 -11.51 -7.41
CA LYS A 23 26.47 -10.78 -6.69
C LYS A 23 26.78 -9.46 -7.37
N LYS A 24 26.88 -9.44 -8.71
CA LYS A 24 27.05 -8.20 -9.49
C LYS A 24 25.87 -7.24 -9.28
N GLN A 25 24.63 -7.71 -9.38
CA GLN A 25 23.44 -6.89 -9.15
C GLN A 25 23.36 -6.35 -7.72
N LYS A 26 23.70 -7.15 -6.71
CA LYS A 26 23.76 -6.68 -5.32
C LYS A 26 24.86 -5.64 -5.13
N ALA A 27 26.02 -5.82 -5.75
CA ALA A 27 27.11 -4.86 -5.71
C ALA A 27 26.74 -3.54 -6.40
N THR A 28 26.04 -3.57 -7.54
CA THR A 28 25.58 -2.35 -8.23
C THR A 28 24.54 -1.60 -7.39
N LEU A 29 23.56 -2.30 -6.80
CA LEU A 29 22.58 -1.69 -5.90
C LEU A 29 23.24 -1.10 -4.64
N GLN A 30 24.22 -1.79 -4.06
CA GLN A 30 25.00 -1.26 -2.94
C GLN A 30 25.80 -0.02 -3.33
N ALA A 31 26.44 -0.01 -4.50
CA ALA A 31 27.16 1.15 -5.01
C ALA A 31 26.22 2.35 -5.23
N GLN A 32 25.04 2.13 -5.83
CA GLN A 32 24.01 3.17 -6.00
C GLN A 32 23.52 3.72 -4.65
N ARG A 33 23.32 2.84 -3.65
CA ARG A 33 22.94 3.24 -2.30
C ARG A 33 24.04 4.07 -1.64
N ASN A 34 25.29 3.63 -1.74
CA ASN A 34 26.44 4.35 -1.18
C ASN A 34 26.60 5.71 -1.85
N GLU A 35 26.43 5.80 -3.17
CA GLU A 35 26.46 7.08 -3.89
C GLU A 35 25.36 8.03 -3.42
N LYS A 36 24.12 7.53 -3.29
CA LYS A 36 23.00 8.32 -2.78
C LYS A 36 23.24 8.82 -1.34
N LEU A 37 23.81 7.98 -0.48
CA LEU A 37 24.13 8.35 0.89
C LEU A 37 25.30 9.34 0.95
N ALA A 38 26.36 9.14 0.19
CA ALA A 38 27.53 10.04 0.19
C ALA A 38 27.22 11.45 -0.35
N ARG A 39 26.18 11.58 -1.19
CA ARG A 39 25.61 12.86 -1.63
C ARG A 39 24.88 13.62 -0.51
N ARG A 40 24.59 13.02 0.65
CA ARG A 40 24.08 13.75 1.81
C ARG A 40 25.23 14.45 2.53
N ASN A 41 25.00 15.66 3.02
CA ASN A 41 26.02 16.47 3.67
C ASN A 41 26.17 16.07 5.16
N PRO A 42 27.29 15.46 5.58
CA PRO A 42 27.48 15.03 6.97
C PRO A 42 27.49 16.22 7.94
N ASN A 43 28.08 17.35 7.54
CA ASN A 43 28.15 18.54 8.39
C ASN A 43 26.76 19.11 8.70
N ARG A 44 25.79 18.96 7.78
CA ARG A 44 24.41 19.40 8.02
C ARG A 44 23.71 18.49 9.03
N ILE A 45 23.86 17.18 8.86
CA ILE A 45 23.28 16.17 9.76
C ILE A 45 23.85 16.34 11.18
N GLN A 46 25.16 16.60 11.29
CA GLN A 46 25.83 16.89 12.55
C GLN A 46 25.16 18.07 13.29
N ARG A 47 24.92 19.19 12.60
CA ARG A 47 24.27 20.35 13.24
C ARG A 47 22.84 20.06 13.67
N ASP A 48 22.07 19.36 12.86
CA ASP A 48 20.71 18.99 13.22
C ASP A 48 20.72 18.09 14.48
N ILE A 49 21.71 17.20 14.61
CA ILE A 49 21.93 16.40 15.83
C ILE A 49 22.31 17.30 17.00
N ASP A 50 23.28 18.20 16.83
CA ASP A 50 23.75 19.09 17.88
C ASP A 50 22.61 19.96 18.41
N SER A 51 21.81 20.56 17.53
CA SER A 51 20.62 21.34 17.92
C SER A 51 19.55 20.52 18.65
N LEU A 52 19.33 19.26 18.25
CA LEU A 52 18.41 18.37 18.95
C LEU A 52 18.96 17.90 20.30
N LYS A 53 20.28 17.69 20.41
CA LYS A 53 20.95 17.37 21.68
C LYS A 53 20.95 18.53 22.65
N GLU A 54 21.18 19.75 22.19
CA GLU A 54 21.00 20.97 22.99
C GLU A 54 19.54 21.11 23.48
N SER A 55 18.58 20.73 22.63
CA SER A 55 17.17 20.67 23.00
C SER A 55 16.87 19.54 24.02
N GLU A 56 17.65 18.46 24.00
CA GLU A 56 17.57 17.35 24.96
C GLU A 56 18.06 17.78 26.33
N GLU A 57 19.22 18.42 26.36
CA GLU A 57 19.87 18.95 27.56
C GLU A 57 19.03 20.05 28.22
N SER A 58 18.37 20.89 27.42
CA SER A 58 17.40 21.88 27.91
C SER A 58 16.05 21.28 28.33
N GLY A 59 15.84 19.97 28.15
CA GLY A 59 14.64 19.25 28.58
C GLY A 59 13.39 19.50 27.71
N GLY A 60 13.54 20.17 26.57
CA GLY A 60 12.44 20.57 25.68
C GLY A 60 12.03 19.54 24.62
N LEU A 61 12.73 18.40 24.52
CA LEU A 61 12.53 17.46 23.41
C LEU A 61 11.19 16.74 23.43
N ARG A 62 10.51 16.81 22.29
CA ARG A 62 9.30 16.02 22.01
C ARG A 62 9.64 14.57 21.62
N PRO A 63 8.70 13.61 21.76
CA PRO A 63 8.95 12.21 21.40
C PRO A 63 9.37 12.00 19.94
N HIS A 64 8.78 12.75 19.00
CA HIS A 64 9.16 12.67 17.58
C HIS A 64 10.54 13.26 17.30
N GLU A 65 10.98 14.23 18.11
CA GLU A 65 12.32 14.81 17.99
C GLU A 65 13.40 13.85 18.51
N ARG A 66 13.09 13.05 19.55
CA ARG A 66 13.95 11.94 19.99
C ARG A 66 14.08 10.85 18.92
N GLN A 67 12.96 10.50 18.26
CA GLN A 67 13.00 9.57 17.13
C GLN A 67 13.86 10.14 16.00
N ARG A 68 13.67 11.41 15.64
CA ARG A 68 14.46 12.11 14.62
C ARG A 68 15.94 12.18 14.98
N LEU A 69 16.30 12.41 16.25
CA LEU A 69 17.68 12.35 16.73
C LEU A 69 18.28 10.98 16.45
N SER A 70 17.58 9.90 16.84
CA SER A 70 18.05 8.53 16.61
C SER A 70 18.20 8.17 15.12
N GLU A 71 17.35 8.74 14.25
CA GLU A 71 17.43 8.57 12.81
C GLU A 71 18.63 9.33 12.22
N LEU A 72 18.85 10.57 12.64
CA LEU A 72 19.96 11.40 12.18
C LEU A 72 21.31 10.82 12.60
N GLU A 73 21.42 10.25 13.81
CA GLU A 73 22.63 9.56 14.26
C GLU A 73 22.96 8.33 13.38
N LYS A 74 21.94 7.53 13.04
CA LYS A 74 22.08 6.39 12.12
C LYS A 74 22.46 6.87 10.71
N ASP A 75 21.86 7.96 10.25
CA ASP A 75 22.14 8.55 8.95
C ASP A 75 23.58 9.10 8.88
N LEU A 76 24.09 9.75 9.93
CA LEU A 76 25.47 10.20 10.01
C LEU A 76 26.43 9.00 9.84
N ALA A 77 26.23 7.95 10.63
CA ALA A 77 27.04 6.73 10.55
C ALA A 77 26.98 6.08 9.16
N ALA A 78 25.78 6.01 8.56
CA ALA A 78 25.60 5.46 7.22
C ALA A 78 26.25 6.32 6.12
N VAL A 79 26.19 7.65 6.24
CA VAL A 79 26.83 8.59 5.31
C VAL A 79 28.35 8.50 5.41
N ASN A 80 28.91 8.43 6.61
CA ASN A 80 30.36 8.27 6.79
C ASN A 80 30.84 6.93 6.20
N LYS A 81 30.15 5.82 6.50
CA LYS A 81 30.46 4.51 5.92
C LYS A 81 30.36 4.49 4.39
N ALA A 82 29.34 5.15 3.83
CA ALA A 82 29.18 5.26 2.38
C ALA A 82 30.27 6.11 1.73
N ARG A 83 30.72 7.18 2.41
CA ARG A 83 31.84 8.03 1.97
C ARG A 83 33.17 7.30 2.02
N GLU A 84 33.44 6.56 3.09
CA GLU A 84 34.63 5.70 3.19
C GLU A 84 34.65 4.64 2.09
N ALA A 85 33.50 4.01 1.81
CA ALA A 85 33.38 3.03 0.72
C ALA A 85 33.59 3.65 -0.68
N LEU A 86 33.28 4.94 -0.86
CA LEU A 86 33.51 5.67 -2.12
C LEU A 86 34.89 6.33 -2.20
N GLY A 87 35.54 6.56 -1.07
CA GLY A 87 36.82 7.26 -0.96
C GLY A 87 36.78 8.62 -1.68
N ASP A 88 37.72 8.82 -2.60
CA ASP A 88 37.88 10.06 -3.37
C ASP A 88 36.72 10.37 -4.33
N LYS A 89 35.87 9.38 -4.64
CA LYS A 89 34.68 9.59 -5.49
C LYS A 89 33.55 10.30 -4.74
N ALA A 90 33.64 10.42 -3.41
CA ALA A 90 32.61 11.06 -2.61
C ALA A 90 32.56 12.57 -2.87
N PRO A 91 31.35 13.17 -3.02
CA PRO A 91 31.21 14.61 -3.15
C PRO A 91 31.80 15.35 -1.94
N GLN A 92 32.74 16.25 -2.18
CA GLN A 92 33.33 17.08 -1.15
C GLN A 92 32.41 18.27 -0.85
N PHE A 93 31.91 18.35 0.39
CA PHE A 93 31.13 19.51 0.83
C PHE A 93 32.06 20.55 1.41
N LYS A 94 32.01 21.77 0.86
CA LYS A 94 32.72 22.89 1.46
C LYS A 94 32.11 23.16 2.85
N PRO A 95 32.94 23.38 3.88
CA PRO A 95 32.42 23.83 5.17
C PRO A 95 31.65 25.13 4.94
N GLU A 96 30.46 25.21 5.51
CA GLU A 96 29.64 26.41 5.39
C GLU A 96 30.44 27.56 5.99
N ARG A 97 30.64 28.62 5.21
CA ARG A 97 31.32 29.81 5.68
C ARG A 97 30.43 30.42 6.75
N ARG A 98 30.80 30.20 8.01
CA ARG A 98 30.18 30.85 9.16
C ARG A 98 30.26 32.34 8.90
N HIS A 99 29.12 32.98 8.74
CA HIS A 99 28.98 34.37 8.30
C HIS A 99 29.33 35.35 9.45
N GLU A 100 30.32 35.01 10.27
CA GLU A 100 30.80 35.79 11.41
C GLU A 100 32.20 36.37 11.18
N ASP A 101 32.89 35.97 10.09
CA ASP A 101 34.20 36.54 9.71
C ASP A 101 34.21 37.05 8.27
N SER A 102 33.36 38.03 7.99
CA SER A 102 33.51 38.90 6.83
C SER A 102 33.31 40.36 7.24
N GLY A 103 34.06 40.75 8.27
CA GLY A 103 34.17 42.12 8.74
C GLY A 103 35.27 42.94 8.05
N ASP A 104 36.15 42.34 7.24
CA ASP A 104 37.29 43.10 6.69
C ASP A 104 37.87 42.54 5.38
N ARG A 105 37.15 42.74 4.27
CA ARG A 105 37.77 42.85 2.94
C ARG A 105 37.08 43.95 2.13
N GLY A 106 37.40 45.19 2.49
CA GLY A 106 37.37 46.27 1.53
C GLY A 106 38.36 45.96 0.39
N GLY A 107 37.89 46.05 -0.85
CA GLY A 107 38.81 46.06 -2.00
C GLY A 107 38.24 45.49 -3.29
N ARG A 108 37.82 46.40 -4.17
CA ARG A 108 37.80 46.27 -5.64
C ARG A 108 36.52 45.74 -6.28
N GLY A 109 35.63 46.71 -6.56
CA GLY A 109 35.09 46.96 -7.90
C GLY A 109 34.55 45.75 -8.67
N GLY A 110 33.23 45.56 -8.57
CA GLY A 110 32.51 44.66 -9.47
C GLY A 110 31.06 45.10 -9.61
N HIS A 111 30.80 46.02 -10.53
CA HIS A 111 29.47 46.29 -11.06
C HIS A 111 28.87 45.00 -11.65
N ARG A 112 28.18 44.21 -10.83
CA ARG A 112 27.15 43.27 -11.30
C ARG A 112 26.04 43.24 -10.26
N GLY A 113 24.97 43.98 -10.56
CA GLY A 113 23.69 43.87 -9.88
C GLY A 113 23.11 42.46 -10.02
N GLY A 114 23.53 41.57 -9.12
CA GLY A 114 23.03 40.20 -8.99
C GLY A 114 22.47 39.94 -7.59
N ARG A 115 21.75 40.91 -7.02
CA ARG A 115 20.93 40.67 -5.82
C ARG A 115 19.57 40.15 -6.29
N GLY A 116 19.21 38.94 -5.84
CA GLY A 116 17.82 38.50 -5.80
C GLY A 116 17.36 37.62 -6.97
N GLY A 117 17.97 36.44 -7.14
CA GLY A 117 17.38 35.35 -7.90
C GLY A 117 16.25 34.66 -7.14
N VAL A 118 15.22 35.41 -6.75
CA VAL A 118 13.92 34.91 -6.28
C VAL A 118 12.92 35.40 -7.32
N LEU A 119 12.24 34.45 -7.98
CA LEU A 119 11.42 34.58 -9.19
C LEU A 119 12.18 34.63 -10.53
N GLY A 120 12.41 33.44 -11.10
CA GLY A 120 12.68 33.24 -12.52
C GLY A 120 11.49 33.61 -13.42
N LYS A 121 11.11 34.88 -13.43
CA LYS A 121 10.10 35.47 -14.32
C LYS A 121 10.49 36.91 -14.62
N ARG A 122 11.56 37.12 -15.39
CA ARG A 122 11.82 38.29 -16.28
C ARG A 122 13.31 38.32 -16.68
N THR A 123 13.65 37.59 -17.73
CA THR A 123 14.72 38.08 -18.61
C THR A 123 14.12 39.23 -19.43
N ARG A 124 14.86 40.33 -19.53
CA ARG A 124 14.46 41.58 -20.18
C ARG A 124 14.38 41.48 -21.71
N ASP A 125 14.82 40.38 -22.29
CA ASP A 125 14.80 40.15 -23.73
C ASP A 125 13.70 39.16 -24.08
N GLY A 126 12.51 39.71 -24.35
CA GLY A 126 11.29 39.00 -24.72
C GLY A 126 11.30 38.46 -26.16
N GLN A 127 12.28 37.62 -26.51
CA GLN A 127 12.23 36.84 -27.75
C GLN A 127 11.79 35.41 -27.41
N ARG A 128 10.47 35.23 -27.28
CA ARG A 128 9.85 33.92 -27.21
C ARG A 128 9.64 33.45 -28.65
N LYS A 129 10.42 32.46 -29.09
CA LYS A 129 10.19 31.76 -30.36
C LYS A 129 8.73 31.26 -30.38
N GLU A 130 7.97 31.75 -31.34
CA GLU A 130 6.61 31.30 -31.67
C GLU A 130 6.70 30.14 -32.64
N ASP A 131 7.31 29.04 -32.23
CA ASP A 131 7.32 27.81 -33.02
C ASP A 131 7.28 26.64 -32.04
N ASP A 132 6.08 26.24 -31.64
CA ASP A 132 5.86 24.83 -31.32
C ASP A 132 4.42 24.46 -31.64
N SER A 133 4.33 23.79 -32.78
CA SER A 133 3.15 23.49 -33.58
C SER A 133 2.26 22.48 -32.85
N SER A 134 0.94 22.63 -32.98
CA SER A 134 0.00 21.74 -32.32
C SER A 134 0.10 20.32 -32.92
N ASP A 135 0.11 19.34 -32.04
CA ASP A 135 0.21 17.90 -32.34
C ASP A 135 -1.13 17.31 -32.85
N THR A 136 -1.93 18.13 -33.54
CA THR A 136 -3.24 17.77 -34.08
C THR A 136 -3.24 18.03 -35.58
N ASP A 137 -3.75 17.06 -36.33
CA ASP A 137 -3.87 17.10 -37.78
C ASP A 137 -4.56 18.39 -38.26
N ALA A 138 -4.13 18.89 -39.42
CA ALA A 138 -4.63 20.15 -39.99
C ALA A 138 -6.16 20.16 -40.12
N ASP A 139 -6.76 19.04 -40.50
CA ASP A 139 -8.21 18.88 -40.68
C ASP A 139 -9.01 18.98 -39.36
N VAL A 140 -8.39 18.69 -38.20
CA VAL A 140 -9.03 18.80 -36.88
C VAL A 140 -9.03 20.25 -36.39
N ARG A 141 -8.08 21.07 -36.88
CA ARG A 141 -7.95 22.49 -36.49
C ARG A 141 -9.07 23.35 -37.09
N ASP A 142 -9.58 22.99 -38.26
CA ASP A 142 -10.60 23.74 -38.99
C ASP A 142 -12.04 23.42 -38.55
N ILE A 143 -12.22 22.43 -37.66
CA ILE A 143 -13.54 22.12 -37.09
C ILE A 143 -13.96 23.31 -36.21
N PRO A 144 -15.06 24.01 -36.53
CA PRO A 144 -15.50 25.16 -35.75
C PRO A 144 -15.92 24.72 -34.35
N MET A 145 -15.32 25.34 -33.34
CA MET A 145 -15.67 25.06 -31.95
C MET A 145 -17.10 25.54 -31.64
N PRO A 146 -17.87 24.79 -30.83
CA PRO A 146 -19.16 25.26 -30.35
C PRO A 146 -18.98 26.53 -29.49
N ARG A 147 -19.97 27.42 -29.56
CA ARG A 147 -19.93 28.79 -28.98
C ARG A 147 -19.75 28.84 -27.46
N ASP A 148 -19.96 27.73 -26.77
CA ASP A 148 -19.82 27.60 -25.31
C ASP A 148 -18.50 26.94 -24.88
N THR A 149 -17.47 26.93 -25.74
CA THR A 149 -16.14 26.46 -25.33
C THR A 149 -15.45 27.53 -24.49
N PRO A 150 -15.25 27.29 -23.17
CA PRO A 150 -14.60 28.27 -22.32
C PRO A 150 -13.18 28.56 -22.83
N PRO A 151 -12.65 29.77 -22.61
CA PRO A 151 -11.32 30.14 -23.07
C PRO A 151 -10.28 29.13 -22.57
N PRO A 152 -9.29 28.75 -23.42
CA PRO A 152 -8.33 27.71 -23.08
C PRO A 152 -7.54 28.09 -21.82
N ILE A 153 -7.51 27.18 -20.85
CA ILE A 153 -6.79 27.35 -19.59
C ILE A 153 -5.29 27.56 -19.92
N PRO A 154 -4.65 28.61 -19.36
CA PRO A 154 -3.24 28.86 -19.61
C PRO A 154 -2.38 27.68 -19.12
N ARG A 155 -1.69 27.01 -20.04
CA ARG A 155 -0.76 25.92 -19.72
C ARG A 155 0.37 26.45 -18.83
N GLN A 156 0.46 25.95 -17.59
CA GLN A 156 1.58 26.22 -16.70
C GLN A 156 2.86 25.64 -17.34
N ARG A 157 3.68 26.51 -17.94
CA ARG A 157 4.98 26.12 -18.47
C ARG A 157 5.93 25.85 -17.30
N GLY A 158 6.07 24.57 -16.93
CA GLY A 158 6.95 24.18 -15.83
C GLY A 158 7.11 22.70 -15.53
N ARG A 159 6.57 21.76 -16.31
CA ARG A 159 6.82 20.33 -16.10
C ARG A 159 7.73 19.79 -17.21
N PRO A 160 9.03 19.54 -16.95
CA PRO A 160 9.86 18.81 -17.90
C PRO A 160 9.33 17.38 -18.00
N ALA A 161 8.95 16.97 -19.21
CA ALA A 161 8.79 15.57 -19.55
C ALA A 161 10.18 14.93 -19.44
N GLN A 162 10.28 13.90 -18.59
CA GLN A 162 11.47 13.06 -18.49
C GLN A 162 11.67 12.39 -19.85
N GLY A 163 12.89 12.50 -20.36
CA GLY A 163 13.27 12.08 -21.70
C GLY A 163 13.04 10.60 -22.00
N GLU A 164 12.95 10.40 -23.30
CA GLU A 164 12.91 9.17 -24.06
C GLU A 164 14.07 8.22 -23.66
N ASP A 165 13.71 7.09 -23.07
CA ASP A 165 14.50 5.87 -23.13
C ASP A 165 13.71 4.88 -24.01
N GLU A 166 14.43 4.21 -24.89
CA GLU A 166 13.97 3.32 -25.96
C GLU A 166 12.82 2.36 -25.57
N PRO A 167 11.82 2.14 -26.45
CA PRO A 167 10.85 1.08 -26.24
C PRO A 167 11.48 -0.28 -26.55
N ALA A 168 11.94 -0.96 -25.51
CA ALA A 168 12.02 -2.42 -25.53
C ALA A 168 10.60 -2.99 -25.72
N GLU A 169 10.46 -3.88 -26.71
CA GLU A 169 9.26 -4.66 -27.04
C GLU A 169 8.46 -5.09 -25.79
N ALA A 170 7.34 -4.42 -25.56
CA ALA A 170 6.30 -4.90 -24.67
C ALA A 170 5.31 -5.75 -25.50
N PRO A 171 4.92 -6.95 -25.05
CA PRO A 171 3.97 -7.77 -25.80
C PRO A 171 2.60 -7.06 -25.85
N GLU A 172 2.08 -6.89 -27.06
CA GLU A 172 0.79 -6.25 -27.31
C GLU A 172 -0.33 -6.88 -26.46
N PRO A 173 -1.17 -6.08 -25.78
CA PRO A 173 -2.31 -6.61 -25.05
C PRO A 173 -3.29 -7.23 -26.06
N LYS A 174 -3.51 -8.55 -25.94
CA LYS A 174 -4.50 -9.27 -26.75
C LYS A 174 -5.86 -8.59 -26.59
N LYS A 175 -6.44 -8.17 -27.70
CA LYS A 175 -7.78 -7.56 -27.78
C LYS A 175 -8.78 -8.52 -27.13
N ALA A 176 -9.43 -8.08 -26.05
CA ALA A 176 -10.43 -8.89 -25.35
C ALA A 176 -11.66 -9.06 -26.27
N GLN A 177 -11.85 -10.27 -26.79
CA GLN A 177 -13.03 -10.62 -27.57
C GLN A 177 -14.17 -10.89 -26.59
N ILE A 178 -15.09 -9.93 -26.47
CA ILE A 178 -16.28 -10.07 -25.62
C ILE A 178 -17.25 -11.00 -26.37
N VAL A 179 -17.40 -12.22 -25.87
CA VAL A 179 -18.46 -13.14 -26.30
C VAL A 179 -19.65 -12.91 -25.37
N TYR A 180 -20.83 -12.71 -25.94
CA TYR A 180 -22.07 -12.60 -25.16
C TYR A 180 -22.48 -14.00 -24.67
N GLU A 181 -21.89 -14.43 -23.55
CA GLU A 181 -22.37 -15.60 -22.82
C GLU A 181 -23.40 -15.17 -21.78
N ALA A 182 -24.63 -15.72 -21.89
CA ALA A 182 -25.76 -15.40 -21.02
C ALA A 182 -25.70 -16.12 -19.65
N ALA A 183 -24.55 -16.71 -19.30
CA ALA A 183 -24.38 -17.40 -18.03
C ALA A 183 -23.97 -16.41 -16.92
N PRO A 184 -24.61 -16.46 -15.73
CA PRO A 184 -24.22 -15.60 -14.62
C PRO A 184 -22.80 -15.93 -14.15
N GLN A 185 -21.93 -14.92 -14.10
CA GLN A 185 -20.57 -15.07 -13.58
C GLN A 185 -20.59 -15.16 -12.05
N VAL A 186 -20.55 -16.37 -11.49
CA VAL A 186 -20.43 -16.56 -10.04
C VAL A 186 -18.99 -16.23 -9.61
N ARG A 187 -18.84 -15.25 -8.72
CA ARG A 187 -17.53 -14.82 -8.19
C ARG A 187 -17.22 -15.60 -6.91
N ASP A 188 -16.05 -16.20 -6.86
CA ASP A 188 -15.53 -16.81 -5.63
C ASP A 188 -15.10 -15.69 -4.67
N PHE A 189 -16.02 -15.22 -3.82
CA PHE A 189 -15.74 -14.12 -2.89
C PHE A 189 -14.57 -14.42 -1.94
N LEU A 190 -14.31 -15.68 -1.60
CA LEU A 190 -13.16 -16.06 -0.80
C LEU A 190 -11.83 -15.76 -1.51
N LYS A 191 -11.73 -16.01 -2.83
CA LYS A 191 -10.52 -15.70 -3.60
C LYS A 191 -10.37 -14.20 -3.80
N GLU A 192 -11.47 -13.47 -3.96
CA GLU A 192 -11.44 -12.02 -4.07
C GLU A 192 -11.06 -11.36 -2.74
N ALA A 193 -11.60 -11.83 -1.62
CA ALA A 193 -11.28 -11.35 -0.28
C ALA A 193 -9.77 -11.50 0.04
N THR A 194 -9.10 -12.55 -0.44
CA THR A 194 -7.64 -12.67 -0.25
C THR A 194 -6.84 -11.54 -0.92
N LYS A 195 -7.40 -10.88 -1.96
CA LYS A 195 -6.78 -9.71 -2.60
C LYS A 195 -6.92 -8.42 -1.76
N PHE A 196 -7.93 -8.37 -0.88
CA PHE A 196 -8.16 -7.25 0.03
C PHE A 196 -7.37 -7.35 1.34
N MET A 197 -6.65 -8.44 1.57
CA MET A 197 -5.79 -8.56 2.75
C MET A 197 -4.58 -7.62 2.65
N PRO A 198 -4.24 -6.89 3.73
CA PRO A 198 -3.01 -6.10 3.78
C PRO A 198 -1.78 -6.97 3.48
N THR A 199 -0.81 -6.39 2.78
CA THR A 199 0.41 -7.10 2.34
C THR A 199 1.19 -7.71 3.51
N ALA A 200 1.19 -7.05 4.67
CA ALA A 200 1.82 -7.57 5.89
C ALA A 200 1.20 -8.88 6.36
N VAL A 201 -0.13 -8.96 6.41
CA VAL A 201 -0.87 -10.17 6.81
C VAL A 201 -0.70 -11.26 5.77
N ALA A 202 -0.80 -10.91 4.48
CA ALA A 202 -0.55 -11.85 3.39
C ALA A 202 0.86 -12.46 3.44
N ASN A 203 1.87 -11.66 3.79
CA ASN A 203 3.25 -12.14 3.95
C ASN A 203 3.41 -13.04 5.17
N LYS A 204 2.80 -12.71 6.32
CA LYS A 204 2.79 -13.57 7.52
C LYS A 204 2.09 -14.90 7.25
N MET A 205 0.96 -14.88 6.54
CA MET A 205 0.25 -16.09 6.11
C MET A 205 1.06 -16.94 5.13
N LYS A 206 1.84 -16.34 4.22
CA LYS A 206 2.75 -17.08 3.32
C LYS A 206 3.92 -17.70 4.06
N LEU A 207 4.52 -16.96 5.00
CA LEU A 207 5.57 -17.50 5.90
C LEU A 207 5.03 -18.62 6.78
N ALA A 208 3.80 -18.47 7.29
CA ALA A 208 3.10 -19.51 8.05
C ALA A 208 2.85 -20.78 7.21
N LYS A 209 2.49 -20.60 5.93
CA LYS A 209 2.36 -21.71 4.97
C LYS A 209 3.71 -22.30 4.51
N GLY A 210 4.84 -21.75 4.95
CA GLY A 210 6.17 -22.16 4.52
C GLY A 210 6.52 -21.77 3.08
N GLU A 211 5.71 -20.91 2.45
CA GLU A 211 5.93 -20.41 1.11
C GLU A 211 6.86 -19.20 1.14
N GLY A 212 8.15 -19.41 0.85
CA GLY A 212 9.14 -18.34 0.71
C GLY A 212 10.45 -18.62 1.45
N ARG A 213 10.88 -17.66 2.28
CA ARG A 213 12.10 -17.78 3.10
C ARG A 213 11.88 -18.86 4.16
N LEU A 214 12.90 -19.69 4.40
CA LEU A 214 12.91 -20.61 5.54
C LEU A 214 12.78 -19.78 6.83
N LEU A 215 11.72 -20.04 7.57
CA LEU A 215 11.33 -19.30 8.77
C LEU A 215 12.32 -19.58 9.90
N GLU A 216 12.85 -18.53 10.52
CA GLU A 216 13.74 -18.68 11.68
C GLU A 216 12.94 -19.14 12.91
N PRO A 217 13.53 -19.93 13.83
CA PRO A 217 12.80 -20.49 14.95
C PRO A 217 12.13 -19.42 15.84
N GLU A 218 12.78 -18.27 16.04
CA GLU A 218 12.20 -17.15 16.79
C GLU A 218 11.03 -16.47 16.05
N GLU A 219 11.07 -16.43 14.71
CA GLU A 219 9.97 -15.90 13.89
C GLU A 219 8.80 -16.88 13.82
N PHE A 220 9.09 -18.19 13.92
CA PHE A 220 8.09 -19.25 14.01
C PHE A 220 7.29 -19.16 15.31
N ASP A 221 7.96 -18.97 16.44
CA ASP A 221 7.28 -18.80 17.72
C ASP A 221 6.40 -17.54 17.74
N LYS A 222 6.87 -16.43 17.16
CA LYS A 222 6.05 -15.22 16.99
C LYS A 222 4.81 -15.46 16.13
N LEU A 223 4.95 -16.15 14.99
CA LEU A 223 3.80 -16.48 14.14
C LEU A 223 2.82 -17.44 14.82
N LYS A 224 3.30 -18.28 15.74
CA LYS A 224 2.50 -19.18 16.56
C LYS A 224 1.80 -18.43 17.70
N GLU A 225 2.47 -17.47 18.33
CA GLU A 225 1.88 -16.56 19.34
C GLU A 225 0.81 -15.65 18.71
N GLU A 226 1.09 -15.10 17.53
CA GLU A 226 0.16 -14.26 16.77
C GLU A 226 -1.00 -15.05 16.12
N GLY A 227 -1.00 -16.39 16.24
CA GLY A 227 -2.10 -17.25 15.78
C GLY A 227 -2.12 -17.54 14.28
N TYR A 228 -1.11 -17.14 13.52
CA TYR A 228 -1.00 -17.41 12.07
C TYR A 228 -0.60 -18.87 11.77
N MET A 229 0.04 -19.55 12.72
CA MET A 229 0.33 -20.98 12.67
C MET A 229 -0.67 -21.74 13.53
N GLN A 230 -1.60 -22.46 12.89
CA GLN A 230 -2.55 -23.33 13.58
C GLN A 230 -1.78 -24.45 14.28
N LYS A 231 -1.88 -24.54 15.61
CA LYS A 231 -1.47 -25.73 16.37
C LYS A 231 -2.38 -26.87 15.93
N LYS A 232 -1.97 -27.64 14.91
CA LYS A 232 -2.51 -29.00 14.76
C LYS A 232 -2.20 -29.70 16.08
N LYS A 233 -3.21 -29.93 16.91
CA LYS A 233 -3.10 -30.82 18.07
C LYS A 233 -2.49 -32.12 17.55
N PRO A 234 -1.36 -32.58 18.09
CA PRO A 234 -0.73 -33.79 17.61
C PRO A 234 -1.68 -34.95 17.91
N VAL A 235 -2.18 -35.57 16.83
CA VAL A 235 -2.73 -36.92 16.89
C VAL A 235 -1.50 -37.82 16.88
N GLU A 236 -1.18 -38.41 18.03
CA GLU A 236 -0.85 -39.83 18.18
C GLU A 236 -0.57 -40.18 19.67
N ASP A 237 -1.21 -41.28 20.10
CA ASP A 237 -0.89 -42.23 21.18
C ASP A 237 -1.59 -42.17 22.57
N THR A 238 -2.68 -42.96 22.65
CA THR A 238 -3.27 -43.74 23.78
C THR A 238 -4.55 -43.24 24.48
N PRO A 239 -5.45 -44.16 24.92
CA PRO A 239 -6.90 -44.10 24.70
C PRO A 239 -7.70 -43.66 25.92
N ILE A 240 -8.78 -42.89 25.73
CA ILE A 240 -10.05 -42.99 26.49
C ILE A 240 -11.17 -42.55 25.53
N GLN A 241 -11.87 -43.53 24.99
CA GLN A 241 -13.25 -43.37 24.52
C GLN A 241 -14.10 -43.23 25.79
N GLU A 242 -14.85 -42.13 25.95
CA GLU A 242 -16.08 -42.02 26.78
C GLU A 242 -16.43 -40.56 27.16
N THR A 243 -15.55 -39.56 26.99
CA THR A 243 -15.84 -38.17 27.41
C THR A 243 -16.39 -37.25 26.31
N ASP A 244 -16.47 -37.71 25.07
CA ASP A 244 -16.84 -36.85 23.93
C ASP A 244 -18.35 -36.81 23.66
N GLU A 245 -19.12 -37.84 24.05
CA GLU A 245 -20.56 -37.91 23.71
C GLU A 245 -21.43 -36.96 24.56
N GLU A 246 -21.14 -36.78 25.85
CA GLU A 246 -21.89 -35.86 26.73
C GLU A 246 -21.56 -34.39 26.43
N LEU A 247 -20.31 -34.11 26.05
CA LEU A 247 -19.84 -32.75 25.76
C LEU A 247 -20.27 -32.29 24.36
N GLU A 248 -20.34 -33.23 23.40
CA GLU A 248 -20.91 -33.00 22.07
C GLU A 248 -22.43 -32.86 22.11
N ALA A 249 -23.14 -33.60 22.97
CA ALA A 249 -24.57 -33.40 23.22
C ALA A 249 -24.88 -32.03 23.86
N PHE A 250 -24.08 -31.61 24.85
CA PHE A 250 -24.23 -30.32 25.53
C PHE A 250 -23.98 -29.11 24.60
N LEU A 251 -22.98 -29.19 23.72
CA LEU A 251 -22.68 -28.16 22.72
C LEU A 251 -23.73 -28.11 21.60
N ARG A 252 -24.38 -29.24 21.31
CA ARG A 252 -25.48 -29.31 20.35
C ARG A 252 -26.73 -28.64 20.92
N ASP A 253 -27.11 -28.93 22.16
CA ASP A 253 -28.29 -28.34 22.80
C ASP A 253 -28.19 -26.81 22.96
N GLN A 254 -27.03 -26.26 23.32
CA GLN A 254 -26.88 -24.80 23.49
C GLN A 254 -26.60 -24.03 22.20
N GLY A 255 -25.98 -24.66 21.20
CA GLY A 255 -25.60 -24.01 19.95
C GLY A 255 -26.70 -23.98 18.91
N THR A 256 -27.64 -24.93 18.95
CA THR A 256 -28.71 -25.02 17.96
C THR A 256 -29.99 -24.32 18.38
N SER A 257 -30.29 -24.13 19.67
CA SER A 257 -31.55 -23.49 20.09
C SER A 257 -31.64 -22.03 19.65
N VAL A 258 -30.64 -21.20 19.96
CA VAL A 258 -30.66 -19.76 19.67
C VAL A 258 -30.67 -19.47 18.15
N MET A 259 -29.94 -20.25 17.36
CA MET A 259 -29.92 -20.09 15.91
C MET A 259 -31.22 -20.59 15.27
N VAL A 260 -31.79 -21.69 15.76
CA VAL A 260 -33.06 -22.23 15.24
C VAL A 260 -34.24 -21.34 15.67
N GLU A 261 -34.22 -20.76 16.85
CA GLU A 261 -35.24 -19.80 17.32
C GLU A 261 -35.17 -18.49 16.52
N ALA A 262 -33.97 -17.98 16.21
CA ALA A 262 -33.80 -16.82 15.35
C ALA A 262 -34.24 -17.10 13.90
N GLU A 263 -33.96 -18.29 13.37
CA GLU A 263 -34.43 -18.71 12.04
C GLU A 263 -35.96 -18.88 12.02
N GLN A 264 -36.56 -19.50 13.04
CA GLN A 264 -38.01 -19.67 13.15
C GLN A 264 -38.75 -18.34 13.33
N ALA A 265 -38.20 -17.40 14.11
CA ALA A 265 -38.77 -16.06 14.27
C ALA A 265 -38.70 -15.26 12.96
N ALA A 266 -37.61 -15.37 12.20
CA ALA A 266 -37.48 -14.74 10.90
C ALA A 266 -38.45 -15.36 9.87
N GLU A 267 -38.59 -16.69 9.84
CA GLU A 267 -39.56 -17.37 8.97
C GLU A 267 -41.01 -17.01 9.32
N ALA A 268 -41.35 -16.93 10.61
CA ALA A 268 -42.68 -16.52 11.07
C ALA A 268 -43.00 -15.06 10.67
N ALA A 269 -42.06 -14.13 10.85
CA ALA A 269 -42.25 -12.73 10.47
C ALA A 269 -42.45 -12.55 8.95
N VAL A 270 -41.76 -13.36 8.13
CA VAL A 270 -41.96 -13.37 6.68
C VAL A 270 -43.35 -13.90 6.32
N GLN A 271 -43.81 -14.97 6.98
CA GLN A 271 -45.15 -15.52 6.74
C GLN A 271 -46.27 -14.55 7.15
N GLU A 272 -46.12 -13.84 8.27
CA GLU A 272 -47.07 -12.80 8.69
C GLU A 272 -47.10 -11.64 7.68
N ALA A 273 -45.93 -11.17 7.24
CA ALA A 273 -45.84 -10.12 6.22
C ALA A 273 -46.47 -10.56 4.88
N GLU A 274 -46.25 -11.80 4.45
CA GLU A 274 -46.88 -12.37 3.26
C GLU A 274 -48.40 -12.46 3.39
N TYR A 275 -48.91 -12.93 4.53
CA TYR A 275 -50.34 -13.00 4.79
C TYR A 275 -51.00 -11.61 4.80
N GLU A 276 -50.34 -10.63 5.41
CA GLU A 276 -50.81 -9.25 5.40
C GLU A 276 -50.75 -8.60 4.02
N MET A 277 -49.75 -8.92 3.19
CA MET A 277 -49.70 -8.43 1.81
C MET A 277 -50.82 -9.03 0.96
N MET A 278 -51.10 -10.32 1.15
CA MET A 278 -52.24 -10.99 0.49
C MET A 278 -53.58 -10.38 0.92
N ALA A 279 -53.75 -10.05 2.20
CA ALA A 279 -54.95 -9.37 2.70
C ALA A 279 -55.12 -7.95 2.11
N ALA A 280 -54.02 -7.20 1.95
CA ALA A 280 -54.03 -5.87 1.34
C ALA A 280 -54.31 -5.90 -0.17
N GLU A 281 -53.88 -6.96 -0.86
CA GLU A 281 -54.24 -7.20 -2.27
C GLU A 281 -55.74 -7.47 -2.42
N VAL A 282 -56.31 -8.32 -1.54
CA VAL A 282 -57.76 -8.62 -1.52
C VAL A 282 -58.60 -7.38 -1.18
N ALA A 283 -58.10 -6.47 -0.34
CA ALA A 283 -58.74 -5.19 -0.04
C ALA A 283 -58.71 -4.19 -1.21
N GLY A 284 -57.93 -4.47 -2.27
CA GLY A 284 -57.83 -3.64 -3.47
C GLY A 284 -56.86 -2.47 -3.36
N ASP A 285 -56.04 -2.42 -2.29
CA ASP A 285 -55.09 -1.33 -2.04
C ASP A 285 -53.79 -1.46 -2.87
N MET A 286 -53.58 -2.58 -3.55
CA MET A 286 -52.37 -2.89 -4.33
C MET A 286 -52.65 -2.87 -5.85
N GLY A 287 -53.01 -1.71 -6.39
CA GLY A 287 -53.33 -1.54 -7.82
C GLY A 287 -52.14 -1.23 -8.73
N SER A 288 -50.95 -0.96 -8.16
CA SER A 288 -49.75 -0.62 -8.92
C SER A 288 -48.47 -1.04 -8.19
N VAL A 289 -47.39 -1.30 -8.94
CA VAL A 289 -46.09 -1.73 -8.40
C VAL A 289 -45.52 -0.72 -7.39
N ALA A 290 -45.84 0.57 -7.55
CA ALA A 290 -45.40 1.62 -6.63
C ALA A 290 -46.15 1.59 -5.28
N THR A 291 -47.45 1.27 -5.30
CA THR A 291 -48.24 1.13 -4.06
C THR A 291 -47.90 -0.17 -3.33
N GLU A 292 -47.58 -1.24 -4.07
CA GLU A 292 -47.10 -2.50 -3.52
C GLU A 292 -45.78 -2.35 -2.77
N ALA A 293 -44.80 -1.66 -3.38
CA ALA A 293 -43.52 -1.40 -2.75
C ALA A 293 -43.64 -0.58 -1.45
N ALA A 294 -44.54 0.41 -1.43
CA ALA A 294 -44.76 1.26 -0.25
C ALA A 294 -45.45 0.50 0.90
N VAL A 295 -46.37 -0.42 0.59
CA VAL A 295 -47.04 -1.27 1.60
C VAL A 295 -46.06 -2.28 2.19
N ALA A 296 -45.22 -2.89 1.36
CA ALA A 296 -44.17 -3.82 1.81
C ALA A 296 -43.15 -3.13 2.72
N GLU A 297 -42.68 -1.93 2.33
CA GLU A 297 -41.71 -1.17 3.12
C GLU A 297 -42.26 -0.75 4.48
N ASN A 298 -43.54 -0.35 4.55
CA ASN A 298 -44.15 0.03 5.82
C ASN A 298 -44.34 -1.16 6.76
N LYS A 299 -44.77 -2.33 6.27
CA LYS A 299 -45.00 -3.51 7.12
C LYS A 299 -43.71 -4.09 7.69
N LEU A 300 -42.65 -4.14 6.89
CA LEU A 300 -41.32 -4.60 7.33
C LEU A 300 -40.67 -3.68 8.37
N ARG A 301 -41.06 -2.40 8.42
CA ARG A 301 -40.51 -1.42 9.37
C ARG A 301 -41.08 -1.51 10.77
N HIS A 302 -42.21 -2.19 10.98
CA HIS A 302 -42.86 -2.31 12.30
C HIS A 302 -42.43 -3.56 13.07
N VAL A 303 -41.47 -4.33 12.56
CA VAL A 303 -40.88 -5.47 13.27
C VAL A 303 -39.83 -4.96 14.26
N GLU A 304 -40.29 -4.53 15.43
CA GLU A 304 -39.44 -4.27 16.59
C GLU A 304 -39.25 -5.60 17.34
N MET A 305 -38.00 -6.05 17.51
CA MET A 305 -37.70 -7.24 18.29
C MET A 305 -37.90 -6.91 19.78
N GLU A 306 -39.06 -7.26 20.32
CA GLU A 306 -39.30 -7.22 21.75
C GLU A 306 -38.53 -8.37 22.41
N GLU A 307 -37.50 -8.05 23.20
CA GLU A 307 -36.75 -9.02 23.99
C GLU A 307 -37.68 -9.54 25.10
N VAL A 308 -38.27 -10.72 24.89
CA VAL A 308 -39.01 -11.44 25.93
C VAL A 308 -37.98 -12.03 26.88
N GLU A 309 -37.77 -11.36 28.02
CA GLU A 309 -37.00 -11.91 29.14
C GLU A 309 -37.79 -13.10 29.71
N ASP A 310 -37.35 -14.32 29.38
CA ASP A 310 -37.86 -15.55 30.00
C ASP A 310 -37.41 -15.59 31.48
N GLU A 311 -38.24 -15.02 32.36
CA GLU A 311 -38.24 -15.35 33.80
C GLU A 311 -38.85 -16.75 33.97
N ASP A 312 -37.99 -17.76 34.12
CA ASP A 312 -38.10 -18.90 35.06
C ASP A 312 -37.39 -20.15 34.49
N LEU A 313 -36.19 -20.45 35.02
CA LEU A 313 -35.68 -21.81 35.33
C LEU A 313 -34.33 -21.76 36.07
#